data_AF-A0A0X8L4V4-F1
#
_entry.id   AF-A0A0X8L4V4-F1
#
_cell.length_a   1.000
_cell.length_b   1.000
_cell.length_c   1.000
_cell.angle_alpha   90.00
_cell.angle_beta   90.00
_cell.angle_gamma   90.00
#
_symmetry.space_group_name_H-M   'P 1'
#
loop_
_entity.id
_entity.type
_entity.pdbx_description
1 polymer ?
#
loop_
_entity_poly.entity_id
_entity_poly.type
_entity_poly.pdbx_seq_one_letter_code
_entity_poly.pdbx_strand_id
1 'polypeptide(L)'
;MEDITLSQCLRGAWRDAALSVRRMPTLFLLAFVLVLGTGIAGYQEQISAPPSASPLSSMTDGSAVHGAALGHSLTSLGLAFLQSLVIAVLAVQVIRFSMTLHAKPGASGVEAQPKRLWDAGFRRYFLLCIALVAAYVGATIVVVIAWILMRLAGLSSGTSMAATATLAILALCGMSYVSARLALLFPHTAAGGRLAWRAAWEDSRGHFWAIASTAVVAILPIVAIATVFTVVTEMLATAASTDSLTVGLLVVQSIVTLFYTATTATCSVWLYKKFGAVLKAQP
;
A
#
# COMPACT_ATOMS: atom_id res chain seq x y z
N MET A 1 -7.25 17.33 24.01
CA MET A 1 -7.11 16.97 22.58
C MET A 1 -6.96 18.27 21.82
N GLU A 2 -6.09 18.37 20.82
CA GLU A 2 -6.05 19.58 19.97
C GLU A 2 -7.23 19.53 19.01
N ASP A 3 -8.00 20.62 18.91
CA ASP A 3 -9.12 20.76 17.98
C ASP A 3 -8.62 20.90 16.53
N ILE A 4 -8.08 19.81 15.99
CA ILE A 4 -7.57 19.76 14.62
C ILE A 4 -8.75 19.52 13.67
N THR A 5 -9.01 20.49 12.80
CA THR A 5 -10.04 20.37 11.75
C THR A 5 -9.58 19.41 10.64
N LEU A 6 -10.53 18.79 9.90
CA LEU A 6 -10.17 17.87 8.80
C LEU A 6 -9.41 18.58 7.67
N SER A 7 -9.72 19.85 7.41
CA SER A 7 -8.99 20.68 6.45
C SER A 7 -7.52 20.89 6.86
N GLN A 8 -7.26 21.07 8.17
CA GLN A 8 -5.89 21.13 8.68
C GLN A 8 -5.18 19.79 8.56
N CYS A 9 -5.85 18.65 8.81
CA CYS A 9 -5.27 17.33 8.57
C CYS A 9 -4.85 17.16 7.10
N LEU A 10 -5.72 17.53 6.16
CA LEU A 10 -5.45 17.41 4.72
C LEU A 10 -4.29 18.31 4.28
N ARG A 11 -4.35 19.61 4.59
CA ARG A 11 -3.29 20.57 4.23
C ARG A 11 -1.97 20.24 4.93
N GLY A 12 -2.05 19.79 6.18
CA GLY A 12 -0.91 19.34 6.97
C GLY A 12 -0.25 18.11 6.36
N ALA A 13 -1.03 17.10 5.96
CA ALA A 13 -0.51 15.87 5.35
C ALA A 13 0.26 16.16 4.05
N TRP A 14 -0.28 17.00 3.17
CA TRP A 14 0.38 17.41 1.92
C TRP A 14 1.63 18.25 2.18
N ARG A 15 1.57 19.19 3.12
CA ARG A 15 2.73 20.01 3.50
C ARG A 15 3.85 19.16 4.08
N ASP A 16 3.53 18.23 4.97
CA ASP A 16 4.49 17.32 5.59
C ASP A 16 5.10 16.35 4.56
N ALA A 17 4.29 15.87 3.61
CA ALA A 17 4.78 15.01 2.54
C ALA A 17 5.80 15.76 1.67
N ALA A 18 5.47 17.00 1.27
CA ALA A 18 6.39 17.85 0.51
C ALA A 18 7.67 18.19 1.30
N LEU A 19 7.56 18.45 2.61
CA LEU A 19 8.71 18.68 3.47
C LEU A 19 9.58 17.42 3.63
N SER A 20 8.96 16.24 3.72
CA SER A 20 9.67 14.95 3.80
C SER A 20 10.51 14.70 2.55
N VAL A 21 9.95 14.95 1.36
CA VAL A 21 10.68 14.85 0.09
C VAL A 21 11.87 15.81 0.05
N ARG A 22 11.67 17.06 0.48
CA ARG A 22 12.73 18.09 0.48
C ARG A 22 13.83 17.84 1.50
N ARG A 23 13.51 17.26 2.66
CA ARG A 23 14.47 17.05 3.76
C ARG A 23 15.18 15.70 3.69
N MET A 24 14.61 14.71 3.01
CA MET A 24 15.20 13.36 2.84
C MET A 24 15.35 12.97 1.37
N PRO A 25 15.98 13.81 0.51
CA PRO A 25 16.02 13.57 -0.94
C PRO A 25 16.76 12.27 -1.30
N THR A 26 17.82 11.93 -0.56
CA THR A 26 18.60 10.70 -0.77
C THR A 26 17.76 9.43 -0.56
N LEU A 27 16.88 9.43 0.44
CA LEU A 27 15.98 8.31 0.70
C LEU A 27 14.95 8.16 -0.41
N PHE A 28 14.35 9.26 -0.86
CA PHE A 28 13.40 9.24 -1.99
C PHE A 28 14.07 8.82 -3.30
N LEU A 29 15.30 9.27 -3.58
CA LEU A 29 16.08 8.84 -4.74
C LEU A 29 16.41 7.34 -4.69
N LEU A 30 16.84 6.83 -3.53
CA LEU A 30 17.12 5.41 -3.36
C LEU A 30 15.83 4.57 -3.50
N ALA A 31 14.73 5.00 -2.89
CA ALA A 31 13.44 4.33 -3.05
C ALA A 31 12.94 4.38 -4.50
N PHE A 32 13.15 5.50 -5.21
CA PHE A 32 12.83 5.64 -6.63
C PHE A 32 13.60 4.65 -7.48
N VAL A 33 14.92 4.58 -7.34
CA VAL A 33 15.76 3.64 -8.11
C VAL A 33 15.36 2.20 -7.85
N LEU A 34 15.08 1.83 -6.60
CA LEU A 34 14.67 0.47 -6.25
C LEU A 34 13.26 0.12 -6.75
N VAL A 35 12.28 1.03 -6.62
CA VAL A 35 10.92 0.81 -7.14
C VAL A 35 10.93 0.76 -8.67
N LEU A 36 11.70 1.63 -9.32
CA LEU A 36 11.85 1.61 -10.78
C LEU A 36 12.55 0.34 -11.25
N GLY A 37 13.65 -0.07 -10.58
CA GLY A 37 14.40 -1.28 -10.92
C GLY A 37 13.55 -2.54 -10.75
N THR A 38 12.78 -2.64 -9.66
CA THR A 38 11.84 -3.76 -9.46
C THR A 38 10.70 -3.73 -10.48
N GLY A 39 10.21 -2.56 -10.87
CA GLY A 39 9.22 -2.40 -11.92
C GLY A 39 9.73 -2.83 -13.30
N ILE A 40 10.95 -2.43 -13.68
CA ILE A 40 11.59 -2.84 -14.94
C ILE A 40 11.84 -4.35 -14.95
N ALA A 41 12.39 -4.91 -13.87
CA ALA A 41 12.63 -6.34 -13.75
C ALA A 41 11.32 -7.15 -13.86
N GLY A 42 10.26 -6.70 -13.17
CA GLY A 42 8.94 -7.33 -13.28
C GLY A 42 8.36 -7.27 -14.69
N TYR A 43 8.54 -6.14 -15.39
CA TYR A 43 8.12 -5.99 -16.79
C TYR A 43 8.89 -6.92 -17.74
N GLN A 44 10.21 -7.05 -17.54
CA GLN A 44 11.05 -7.95 -18.35
C GLN A 44 10.67 -9.42 -18.17
N GLU A 45 10.39 -9.85 -16.93
CA GLU A 45 9.90 -11.20 -16.64
C GLU A 45 8.57 -11.48 -17.35
N GLN A 46 7.67 -10.47 -17.40
CA GLN A 46 6.37 -10.61 -18.05
C GLN A 46 6.47 -10.74 -19.58
N ILE A 47 7.41 -10.05 -20.23
CA ILE A 47 7.67 -10.19 -21.68
C ILE A 47 8.36 -11.53 -21.99
N SER A 48 9.26 -11.97 -21.11
CA SER A 48 10.04 -13.19 -21.31
C SER A 48 9.23 -14.46 -21.11
N ALA A 49 8.03 -14.36 -20.53
CA ALA A 49 7.11 -15.47 -20.35
C ALA A 49 6.49 -15.91 -21.71
N PRO A 50 6.60 -17.20 -22.10
CA PRO A 50 6.01 -17.67 -23.34
C PRO A 50 4.47 -17.60 -23.31
N PRO A 51 3.80 -17.21 -24.41
CA PRO A 51 2.37 -16.89 -24.46
C PRO A 51 1.41 -18.09 -24.23
N SER A 52 1.93 -19.31 -24.04
CA SER A 52 1.15 -20.53 -23.84
C SER A 52 0.98 -20.94 -22.37
N ALA A 53 1.62 -20.25 -21.41
CA ALA A 53 1.50 -20.56 -19.99
C ALA A 53 0.24 -19.93 -19.38
N SER A 54 -0.94 -20.33 -19.85
CA SER A 54 -2.13 -20.23 -18.99
C SER A 54 -1.88 -21.13 -17.77
N PRO A 55 -2.02 -20.61 -16.53
CA PRO A 55 -1.69 -21.37 -15.31
C PRO A 55 -2.55 -22.63 -15.12
N LEU A 56 -3.65 -22.75 -15.87
CA LEU A 56 -4.50 -23.94 -15.90
C LEU A 56 -4.00 -25.02 -16.87
N SER A 57 -3.26 -24.65 -17.92
CA SER A 57 -2.74 -25.56 -18.94
C SER A 57 -1.41 -26.22 -18.54
N SER A 58 -0.69 -25.61 -17.59
CA SER A 58 0.59 -26.12 -17.09
C SER A 58 0.44 -27.28 -16.10
N MET A 59 -0.76 -27.57 -15.58
CA MET A 59 -0.99 -28.72 -14.68
C MET A 59 -0.90 -30.08 -15.39
N THR A 60 -1.00 -30.09 -16.73
CA THR A 60 -1.02 -31.33 -17.53
C THR A 60 0.32 -31.70 -18.16
N ASP A 61 1.30 -30.80 -18.20
CA ASP A 61 2.59 -31.03 -18.86
C ASP A 61 3.76 -31.17 -17.87
N GLY A 62 4.69 -32.07 -18.22
CA GLY A 62 5.67 -32.71 -17.35
C GLY A 62 6.54 -31.84 -16.43
N SER A 63 7.21 -32.52 -15.50
CA SER A 63 7.97 -31.99 -14.34
C SER A 63 8.97 -30.86 -14.63
N ALA A 64 9.50 -30.75 -15.84
CA ALA A 64 10.43 -29.68 -16.22
C ALA A 64 9.73 -28.32 -16.44
N VAL A 65 8.50 -28.33 -16.95
CA VAL A 65 7.67 -27.11 -17.14
C VAL A 65 7.20 -26.57 -15.79
N HIS A 66 6.90 -27.47 -14.85
CA HIS A 66 6.57 -27.12 -13.46
C HIS A 66 7.74 -26.41 -12.74
N GLY A 67 8.98 -26.87 -12.96
CA GLY A 67 10.18 -26.24 -12.36
C GLY A 67 10.42 -24.81 -12.87
N ALA A 68 10.26 -24.58 -14.18
CA ALA A 68 10.41 -23.25 -14.78
C ALA A 68 9.29 -22.28 -14.36
N ALA A 69 8.05 -22.76 -14.27
CA ALA A 69 6.90 -21.98 -13.80
C ALA A 69 7.00 -21.62 -12.30
N LEU A 70 7.49 -22.55 -11.47
CA LEU A 70 7.80 -22.29 -10.07
C LEU A 70 8.93 -21.25 -9.93
N GLY A 71 9.98 -21.34 -10.76
CA GLY A 71 11.06 -20.36 -10.80
C GLY A 71 10.55 -18.94 -11.07
N HIS A 72 9.75 -18.75 -12.12
CA HIS A 72 9.15 -17.45 -12.47
C HIS A 72 8.19 -16.92 -11.38
N SER A 73 7.45 -17.81 -10.74
CA SER A 73 6.57 -17.42 -9.62
C SER A 73 7.38 -16.96 -8.41
N LEU A 74 8.52 -17.58 -8.13
CA LEU A 74 9.39 -17.20 -7.03
C LEU A 74 10.16 -15.89 -7.31
N THR A 75 10.61 -15.66 -8.55
CA THR A 75 11.29 -14.40 -8.94
C THR A 75 10.32 -13.21 -8.84
N SER A 76 9.13 -13.34 -9.41
CA SER A 76 8.08 -12.30 -9.33
C SER A 76 7.64 -12.03 -7.90
N LEU A 77 7.47 -13.08 -7.07
CA LEU A 77 7.18 -12.93 -5.64
C LEU A 77 8.31 -12.21 -4.90
N GLY A 78 9.56 -12.54 -5.20
CA GLY A 78 10.74 -11.89 -4.63
C GLY A 78 10.83 -10.41 -4.97
N LEU A 79 10.55 -10.05 -6.23
CA LEU A 79 10.50 -8.66 -6.70
C LEU A 79 9.37 -7.87 -6.02
N ALA A 80 8.17 -8.46 -5.96
CA ALA A 80 7.03 -7.84 -5.28
C ALA A 80 7.29 -7.66 -3.77
N PHE A 81 7.93 -8.64 -3.13
CA PHE A 81 8.34 -8.56 -1.73
C PHE A 81 9.37 -7.45 -1.51
N LEU A 82 10.39 -7.35 -2.36
CA LEU A 82 11.41 -6.29 -2.29
C LEU A 82 10.77 -4.91 -2.47
N GLN A 83 9.89 -4.76 -3.46
CA GLN A 83 9.17 -3.50 -3.69
C GLN A 83 8.31 -3.12 -2.48
N SER A 84 7.59 -4.10 -1.89
CA SER A 84 6.81 -3.89 -0.67
C SER A 84 7.68 -3.46 0.52
N LEU A 85 8.85 -4.09 0.68
CA LEU A 85 9.82 -3.75 1.72
C LEU A 85 10.33 -2.31 1.56
N VAL A 86 10.67 -1.89 0.34
CA VAL A 86 11.13 -0.53 0.04
C VAL A 86 10.05 0.50 0.37
N ILE A 87 8.81 0.23 -0.05
CA ILE A 87 7.65 1.10 0.25
C ILE A 87 7.40 1.17 1.76
N ALA A 88 7.48 0.04 2.48
CA ALA A 88 7.31 0.01 3.93
C ALA A 88 8.40 0.79 4.67
N VAL A 89 9.67 0.66 4.25
CA VAL A 89 10.79 1.45 4.80
C VAL A 89 10.55 2.94 4.57
N LEU A 90 10.19 3.34 3.36
CA LEU A 90 9.86 4.72 3.04
C LEU A 90 8.71 5.24 3.92
N ALA A 91 7.61 4.49 4.02
CA ALA A 91 6.45 4.86 4.83
C ALA A 91 6.82 5.06 6.31
N VAL A 92 7.58 4.14 6.90
CA VAL A 92 8.03 4.25 8.31
C VAL A 92 8.89 5.49 8.51
N GLN A 93 9.79 5.79 7.58
CA GLN A 93 10.70 6.93 7.71
C GLN A 93 9.96 8.26 7.54
N VAL A 94 9.01 8.34 6.61
CA VAL A 94 8.12 9.50 6.47
C VAL A 94 7.25 9.69 7.72
N ILE A 95 6.70 8.61 8.29
CA ILE A 95 5.94 8.66 9.54
C ILE A 95 6.82 9.18 10.69
N ARG A 96 8.00 8.58 10.90
CA ARG A 96 8.94 8.97 11.97
C ARG A 96 9.32 10.43 11.82
N PHE A 97 9.65 10.88 10.61
CA PHE A 97 9.95 12.27 10.32
C PHE A 97 8.78 13.20 10.66
N SER A 98 7.57 12.92 10.16
CA SER A 98 6.38 13.75 10.43
C SER A 98 6.04 13.80 11.93
N MET A 99 6.25 12.71 12.67
CA MET A 99 6.12 12.68 14.12
C MET A 99 7.15 13.58 14.82
N THR A 100 8.43 13.50 14.42
CA THR A 100 9.49 14.35 14.99
C THR A 100 9.30 15.83 14.71
N LEU A 101 8.78 16.18 13.52
CA LEU A 101 8.48 17.57 13.14
C LEU A 101 7.49 18.26 14.10
N HIS A 102 6.65 17.47 14.77
CA HIS A 102 5.59 17.95 15.65
C HIS A 102 5.78 17.54 17.12
N ALA A 103 6.92 16.96 17.46
CA ALA A 103 7.24 16.71 18.86
C ALA A 103 7.39 18.06 19.58
N LYS A 104 6.64 18.26 20.68
CA LYS A 104 6.76 19.48 21.50
C LYS A 104 8.21 19.61 21.99
N PRO A 105 8.87 20.77 21.83
CA PRO A 105 10.18 21.00 22.40
C PRO A 105 10.08 20.87 23.93
N GLY A 106 10.67 19.81 24.48
CA GLY A 106 10.65 19.50 25.92
C GLY A 106 9.86 18.25 26.33
N ALA A 107 9.11 17.60 25.43
CA ALA A 107 8.28 16.43 25.77
C ALA A 107 9.01 15.07 25.74
N SER A 108 10.35 15.02 25.63
CA SER A 108 11.09 13.76 25.57
C SER A 108 12.43 13.84 26.32
N GLY A 109 12.38 13.49 27.60
CA GLY A 109 13.50 12.89 28.35
C GLY A 109 13.75 11.42 27.98
N VAL A 110 13.16 10.93 26.89
CA VAL A 110 13.57 9.69 26.22
C VAL A 110 14.36 10.14 25.01
N GLU A 111 15.68 10.05 25.13
CA GLU A 111 16.67 10.40 24.12
C GLU A 111 16.20 10.04 22.71
N ALA A 112 16.41 10.98 21.79
CA ALA A 112 16.46 10.72 20.36
C ALA A 112 17.65 9.79 20.06
N GLN A 113 17.60 8.55 20.54
CA GLN A 113 18.56 7.54 20.15
C GLN A 113 18.43 7.35 18.63
N PRO A 114 19.55 7.18 17.92
CA PRO A 114 19.56 6.83 16.51
C PRO A 114 18.87 5.47 16.36
N LYS A 115 17.56 5.52 16.17
CA LYS A 115 16.70 4.36 15.97
C LYS A 115 17.24 3.59 14.78
N ARG A 116 17.78 2.39 15.02
CA ARG A 116 18.32 1.53 13.96
C ARG A 116 17.23 1.38 12.89
N LEU A 117 17.64 1.31 11.63
CA LEU A 117 16.71 1.09 10.52
C LEU A 117 15.82 -0.14 10.75
N TRP A 118 16.34 -1.13 11.49
CA TRP A 118 15.67 -2.38 11.84
C TRP A 118 15.33 -2.50 13.34
N ASP A 119 14.52 -1.58 13.85
CA ASP A 119 14.04 -1.66 15.24
C ASP A 119 12.86 -2.63 15.41
N ALA A 120 12.53 -2.93 16.68
CA ALA A 120 11.29 -3.64 17.03
C ALA A 120 10.02 -2.96 16.46
N GLY A 121 9.99 -1.63 16.40
CA GLY A 121 8.88 -0.88 15.81
C GLY A 121 8.74 -1.12 14.29
N PHE A 122 9.87 -1.15 13.57
CA PHE A 122 9.87 -1.47 12.14
C PHE A 122 9.35 -2.88 11.90
N ARG A 123 9.84 -3.88 12.67
CA ARG A 123 9.37 -5.27 12.55
C ARG A 123 7.87 -5.41 12.79
N ARG A 124 7.32 -4.71 13.79
CA ARG A 124 5.86 -4.71 14.07
C ARG A 124 5.07 -4.06 12.93
N TYR A 125 5.55 -2.93 12.41
CA TYR A 125 4.94 -2.26 11.26
C TYR A 125 4.94 -3.18 10.02
N PHE A 126 6.09 -3.79 9.73
CA PHE A 126 6.24 -4.69 8.59
C PHE A 126 5.34 -5.94 8.73
N LEU A 127 5.28 -6.54 9.92
CA LEU A 127 4.35 -7.64 10.22
C LEU A 127 2.89 -7.22 10.05
N LEU A 128 2.53 -5.99 10.42
CA LEU A 128 1.18 -5.46 10.21
C LEU A 128 0.87 -5.31 8.70
N CYS A 129 1.82 -4.80 7.92
CA CYS A 129 1.69 -4.73 6.45
C CYS A 129 1.52 -6.13 5.84
N ILE A 130 2.36 -7.09 6.23
CA ILE A 130 2.25 -8.49 5.78
C ILE A 130 0.88 -9.07 6.16
N ALA A 131 0.43 -8.89 7.40
CA ALA A 131 -0.85 -9.40 7.85
C ALA A 131 -2.02 -8.78 7.06
N LEU A 132 -1.95 -7.48 6.74
CA LEU A 132 -2.97 -6.81 5.92
C LEU A 132 -2.96 -7.35 4.50
N VAL A 133 -1.80 -7.46 3.86
CA VAL A 133 -1.65 -8.02 2.51
C VAL A 133 -2.16 -9.47 2.48
N ALA A 134 -1.78 -10.29 3.45
CA ALA A 134 -2.24 -11.67 3.58
C ALA A 134 -3.77 -11.74 3.74
N ALA A 135 -4.38 -10.82 4.49
CA ALA A 135 -5.82 -10.74 4.61
C ALA A 135 -6.51 -10.34 3.29
N TYR A 136 -5.93 -9.39 2.53
CA TYR A 136 -6.41 -9.04 1.19
C TYR A 136 -6.32 -10.22 0.23
N VAL A 137 -5.18 -10.92 0.21
CA VAL A 137 -4.97 -12.12 -0.61
C VAL A 137 -5.92 -13.25 -0.19
N GLY A 138 -6.12 -13.45 1.11
CA GLY A 138 -7.11 -14.42 1.61
C GLY A 138 -8.53 -14.09 1.14
N ALA A 139 -8.92 -12.82 1.19
CA ALA A 139 -10.23 -12.38 0.71
C ALA A 139 -10.40 -12.61 -0.80
N THR A 140 -9.37 -12.34 -1.62
CA THR A 140 -9.44 -12.61 -3.06
C THR A 140 -9.51 -14.11 -3.36
N ILE A 141 -8.76 -14.95 -2.64
CA ILE A 141 -8.83 -16.40 -2.76
C ILE A 141 -10.24 -16.90 -2.47
N VAL A 142 -10.89 -16.41 -1.41
CA VAL A 142 -12.28 -16.77 -1.07
C VAL A 142 -13.24 -16.40 -2.21
N VAL A 143 -13.10 -15.21 -2.80
CA VAL A 143 -13.93 -14.79 -3.95
C VAL A 143 -13.71 -15.70 -5.16
N VAL A 144 -12.47 -16.09 -5.45
CA VAL A 144 -12.14 -17.00 -6.56
C VAL A 144 -12.70 -18.40 -6.30
N ILE A 145 -12.57 -18.94 -5.08
CA ILE A 145 -13.15 -20.25 -4.73
C ILE A 145 -14.68 -20.21 -4.88
N ALA A 146 -15.33 -19.16 -4.39
CA ALA A 146 -16.76 -18.97 -4.55
C ALA A 146 -17.17 -18.91 -6.03
N TRP A 147 -16.40 -18.22 -6.87
CA TRP A 147 -16.62 -18.19 -8.31
C TRP A 147 -16.58 -19.59 -8.95
N ILE A 148 -15.55 -20.37 -8.62
CA ILE A 148 -15.35 -21.73 -9.16
C ILE A 148 -16.50 -22.63 -8.70
N LEU A 149 -16.87 -22.59 -7.42
CA LEU A 149 -18.00 -23.35 -6.87
C LEU A 149 -19.33 -23.01 -7.56
N MET A 150 -19.59 -21.72 -7.80
CA MET A 150 -20.78 -21.29 -8.52
C MET A 150 -20.81 -21.79 -9.97
N ARG A 151 -19.66 -21.82 -10.65
CA ARG A 151 -19.53 -22.40 -12.00
C ARG A 151 -19.75 -23.91 -12.00
N LEU A 152 -19.21 -24.62 -11.01
CA LEU A 152 -19.40 -26.07 -10.86
C LEU A 152 -20.85 -26.44 -10.50
N ALA A 153 -21.57 -25.55 -9.81
CA ALA A 153 -22.99 -25.71 -9.49
C ALA A 153 -23.95 -25.46 -10.67
N GLY A 154 -23.43 -25.21 -11.88
CA GLY A 154 -24.24 -25.05 -13.09
C GLY A 154 -24.97 -23.71 -13.22
N LEU A 155 -24.60 -22.69 -12.42
CA LEU A 155 -25.16 -21.35 -12.57
C LEU A 155 -24.76 -20.75 -13.91
N SER A 156 -25.71 -20.09 -14.59
CA SER A 156 -25.48 -19.47 -15.89
C SER A 156 -24.33 -18.46 -15.85
N SER A 157 -23.65 -18.27 -16.98
CA SER A 157 -22.50 -17.37 -17.10
C SER A 157 -22.80 -15.93 -16.64
N GLY A 158 -24.03 -15.44 -16.83
CA GLY A 158 -24.46 -14.12 -16.39
C GLY A 158 -24.68 -14.01 -14.88
N THR A 159 -25.34 -14.99 -14.26
CA THR A 159 -25.65 -14.98 -12.82
C THR A 159 -24.41 -15.19 -11.97
N SER A 160 -23.51 -16.08 -12.41
CA SER A 160 -22.23 -16.32 -11.75
C SER A 160 -21.30 -15.09 -11.77
N MET A 161 -21.28 -14.31 -12.86
CA MET A 161 -20.48 -13.07 -12.92
C MET A 161 -21.04 -11.95 -12.05
N ALA A 162 -22.37 -11.78 -11.99
CA ALA A 162 -22.97 -10.79 -11.10
C ALA A 162 -22.75 -11.14 -9.61
N ALA A 163 -22.87 -12.42 -9.26
CA ALA A 163 -22.63 -12.90 -7.91
C ALA A 163 -21.15 -12.76 -7.48
N THR A 164 -20.19 -13.00 -8.37
CA THR A 164 -18.79 -12.75 -8.04
C THR A 164 -18.43 -11.28 -7.95
N ALA A 165 -18.95 -10.46 -8.86
CA ALA A 165 -18.72 -9.01 -8.81
C ALA A 165 -19.22 -8.44 -7.47
N THR A 166 -20.42 -8.85 -7.04
CA THR A 166 -20.96 -8.41 -5.74
C THR A 166 -20.13 -8.92 -4.57
N LEU A 167 -19.70 -10.20 -4.56
CA LEU A 167 -18.80 -10.72 -3.53
C LEU A 167 -17.44 -10.00 -3.51
N ALA A 168 -16.87 -9.68 -4.67
CA ALA A 168 -15.63 -8.94 -4.79
C ALA A 168 -15.75 -7.53 -4.21
N ILE A 169 -16.84 -6.83 -4.53
CA ILE A 169 -17.15 -5.50 -3.97
C ILE A 169 -17.33 -5.59 -2.46
N LEU A 170 -18.09 -6.57 -1.95
CA LEU A 170 -18.28 -6.79 -0.52
C LEU A 170 -16.96 -7.07 0.20
N ALA A 171 -16.10 -7.92 -0.37
CA ALA A 171 -14.77 -8.20 0.15
C ALA A 171 -13.91 -6.93 0.19
N LEU A 172 -13.92 -6.13 -0.89
CA LEU A 172 -13.20 -4.86 -0.95
C LEU A 172 -13.73 -3.85 0.09
N CYS A 173 -15.04 -3.74 0.25
CA CYS A 173 -15.67 -2.89 1.26
C CYS A 173 -15.34 -3.36 2.68
N GLY A 174 -15.37 -4.67 2.94
CA GLY A 174 -15.00 -5.24 4.23
C GLY A 174 -13.52 -5.00 4.57
N MET A 175 -12.63 -5.23 3.60
CA MET A 175 -11.19 -5.02 3.78
C MET A 175 -10.82 -3.55 3.92
N SER A 176 -11.46 -2.65 3.17
CA SER A 176 -11.27 -1.20 3.35
C SER A 176 -11.81 -0.71 4.69
N TYR A 177 -12.93 -1.28 5.17
CA TYR A 177 -13.44 -1.02 6.51
C TYR A 177 -12.41 -1.39 7.59
N VAL A 178 -11.86 -2.61 7.53
CA VAL A 178 -10.83 -3.08 8.47
C VAL A 178 -9.56 -2.22 8.36
N SER A 179 -9.12 -1.90 7.15
CA SER A 179 -7.91 -1.09 6.92
C SER A 179 -8.03 0.32 7.51
N ALA A 180 -9.16 1.00 7.32
CA ALA A 180 -9.38 2.34 7.87
C ALA A 180 -9.44 2.33 9.40
N ARG A 181 -9.97 1.26 10.01
CA ARG A 181 -9.97 1.07 11.47
C ARG A 181 -8.57 0.90 12.03
N LEU A 182 -7.72 0.19 11.30
CA LEU A 182 -6.33 -0.09 11.68
C LEU A 182 -5.36 1.00 11.24
N ALA A 183 -5.82 2.02 10.52
CA ALA A 183 -4.98 3.11 10.00
C ALA A 183 -4.17 3.81 11.11
N LEU A 184 -4.72 3.89 12.33
CA LEU A 184 -4.07 4.50 13.50
C LEU A 184 -2.94 3.64 14.09
N LEU A 185 -2.92 2.33 13.80
CA LEU A 185 -1.92 1.40 14.31
C LEU A 185 -0.57 1.56 13.58
N PHE A 186 -0.59 1.94 12.30
CA PHE A 186 0.62 2.21 11.50
C PHE A 186 1.51 3.30 12.12
N PRO A 187 1.02 4.52 12.41
CA PRO A 187 1.83 5.56 13.02
C PRO A 187 2.28 5.23 14.44
N HIS A 188 1.44 4.51 15.22
CA HIS A 188 1.79 4.08 16.57
C HIS A 188 2.95 3.06 16.58
N THR A 189 2.87 2.04 15.73
CA THR A 189 3.93 1.01 15.62
C THR A 189 5.22 1.55 15.03
N ALA A 190 5.14 2.44 14.03
CA ALA A 190 6.30 3.11 13.44
C ALA A 190 7.03 4.02 14.46
N ALA A 191 6.29 4.63 15.39
CA ALA A 191 6.85 5.39 16.51
C ALA A 191 7.56 4.50 17.55
N GLY A 192 7.24 3.20 17.58
CA GLY A 192 7.83 2.20 18.48
C GLY A 192 6.85 1.60 19.50
N GLY A 193 5.57 2.00 19.45
CA GLY A 193 4.55 1.51 20.36
C GLY A 193 4.21 0.02 20.19
N ARG A 194 3.47 -0.54 21.15
CA ARG A 194 3.02 -1.94 21.12
C ARG A 194 1.79 -2.11 20.22
N LEU A 195 1.55 -3.35 19.76
CA LEU A 195 0.37 -3.65 18.93
C LEU A 195 -0.88 -3.71 19.82
N ALA A 196 -1.59 -2.60 19.94
CA ALA A 196 -2.84 -2.49 20.71
C ALA A 196 -4.07 -2.46 19.79
N TRP A 197 -4.40 -3.61 19.20
CA TRP A 197 -5.51 -3.76 18.24
C TRP A 197 -6.85 -3.26 18.78
N ARG A 198 -7.16 -3.61 20.03
CA ARG A 198 -8.41 -3.20 20.70
C ARG A 198 -8.47 -1.69 20.90
N ALA A 199 -7.37 -1.07 21.31
CA ALA A 199 -7.30 0.39 21.48
C ALA A 199 -7.50 1.13 20.14
N ALA A 200 -6.88 0.66 19.06
CA ALA A 200 -7.08 1.23 17.73
C ALA A 200 -8.54 1.10 17.25
N TRP A 201 -9.19 -0.01 17.59
CA TRP A 201 -10.60 -0.23 17.27
C TRP A 201 -11.54 0.69 18.06
N GLU A 202 -11.25 0.90 19.34
CA GLU A 202 -11.99 1.81 20.21
C GLU A 202 -11.82 3.28 19.78
N ASP A 203 -10.59 3.72 19.48
CA ASP A 203 -10.29 5.09 19.02
C ASP A 203 -10.98 5.43 17.69
N SER A 204 -11.07 4.45 16.78
CA SER A 204 -11.76 4.64 15.50
C SER A 204 -13.28 4.53 15.62
N ARG A 205 -13.84 4.05 16.75
CA ARG A 205 -15.30 3.84 16.96
C ARG A 205 -16.02 5.19 16.93
N GLY A 206 -17.03 5.32 16.07
CA GLY A 206 -17.75 6.58 15.82
C GLY A 206 -17.10 7.52 14.80
N HIS A 207 -15.80 7.37 14.51
CA HIS A 207 -15.05 8.29 13.62
C HIS A 207 -14.69 7.68 12.26
N PHE A 208 -15.17 6.46 11.95
CA PHE A 208 -14.85 5.75 10.71
C PHE A 208 -15.02 6.60 9.45
N TRP A 209 -16.19 7.22 9.29
CA TRP A 209 -16.50 8.02 8.10
C TRP A 209 -15.57 9.23 7.96
N ALA A 210 -15.20 9.87 9.07
CA ALA A 210 -14.23 10.97 9.06
C ALA A 210 -12.82 10.50 8.67
N ILE A 211 -12.38 9.36 9.20
CA ILE A 211 -11.07 8.76 8.87
C ILE A 211 -11.03 8.36 7.39
N ALA A 212 -12.05 7.62 6.93
CA ALA A 212 -12.14 7.13 5.56
C ALA A 212 -12.24 8.29 4.55
N SER A 213 -13.14 9.26 4.77
CA SER A 213 -13.26 10.43 3.88
C SER A 213 -11.96 11.23 3.82
N THR A 214 -11.27 11.44 4.95
CA THR A 214 -10.00 12.17 4.97
C THR A 214 -8.92 11.43 4.18
N ALA A 215 -8.82 10.11 4.34
CA ALA A 215 -7.87 9.30 3.57
C ALA A 215 -8.18 9.34 2.07
N VAL A 216 -9.44 9.17 1.68
CA VAL A 216 -9.89 9.24 0.28
C VAL A 216 -9.59 10.62 -0.32
N VAL A 217 -9.99 11.70 0.35
CA VAL A 217 -9.76 13.07 -0.13
C VAL A 217 -8.27 13.41 -0.19
N ALA A 218 -7.45 12.88 0.72
CA ALA A 218 -6.00 13.07 0.68
C ALA A 218 -5.34 12.41 -0.52
N ILE A 219 -5.84 11.24 -0.93
CA ILE A 219 -5.28 10.41 -2.00
C ILE A 219 -5.84 10.81 -3.37
N LEU A 220 -7.06 11.36 -3.42
CA LEU A 220 -7.78 11.66 -4.66
C LEU A 220 -6.99 12.49 -5.69
N PRO A 221 -6.21 13.53 -5.32
CA PRO A 221 -5.39 14.25 -6.30
C PRO A 221 -4.32 13.37 -6.95
N ILE A 222 -3.72 12.46 -6.19
CA ILE A 222 -2.68 11.54 -6.70
C ILE A 222 -3.31 10.53 -7.66
N VAL A 223 -4.48 10.00 -7.30
CA VAL A 223 -5.23 9.08 -8.16
C VAL A 223 -5.67 9.79 -9.44
N ALA A 224 -6.19 11.01 -9.35
CA ALA A 224 -6.57 11.79 -10.53
C ALA A 224 -5.38 12.01 -11.49
N ILE A 225 -4.21 12.39 -10.95
CA ILE A 225 -2.98 12.54 -11.74
C ILE A 225 -2.60 11.20 -12.38
N ALA A 226 -2.59 10.11 -11.61
CA ALA A 226 -2.27 8.78 -12.11
C ALA A 226 -3.20 8.34 -13.24
N THR A 227 -4.52 8.55 -13.08
CA THR A 227 -5.54 8.22 -14.08
C THR A 227 -5.37 9.05 -15.36
N VAL A 228 -5.09 10.35 -15.24
CA VAL A 228 -4.83 11.20 -16.41
C VAL A 228 -3.59 10.69 -17.15
N PHE A 229 -2.52 10.37 -16.43
CA PHE A 229 -1.30 9.83 -17.03
C PHE A 229 -1.56 8.48 -17.73
N THR A 230 -2.27 7.55 -17.10
CA THR A 230 -2.57 6.25 -17.74
C THR A 230 -3.39 6.43 -19.01
N VAL A 231 -4.41 7.28 -19.01
CA VAL A 231 -5.24 7.55 -20.20
C VAL A 231 -4.40 8.19 -21.31
N VAL A 232 -3.57 9.20 -20.98
CA VAL A 232 -2.69 9.84 -21.96
C VAL A 232 -1.71 8.83 -22.56
N THR A 233 -1.10 7.98 -21.74
CA THR A 233 -0.17 6.95 -22.23
C THR A 233 -0.86 5.91 -23.12
N GLU A 234 -2.08 5.47 -22.77
CA GLU A 234 -2.87 4.57 -23.62
C GLU A 234 -3.15 5.22 -24.98
N MET A 235 -3.54 6.49 -25.00
CA MET A 235 -3.76 7.21 -26.26
C MET A 235 -2.48 7.33 -27.09
N LEU A 236 -1.33 7.61 -26.46
CA LEU A 236 -0.04 7.70 -27.17
C LEU A 236 0.46 6.32 -27.66
N ALA A 237 0.19 5.24 -26.92
CA ALA A 237 0.58 3.89 -27.29
C ALA A 237 -0.11 3.41 -28.58
N THR A 238 -1.30 3.93 -28.90
CA THR A 238 -1.95 3.68 -30.18
C THR A 238 -1.27 4.35 -31.38
N ALA A 239 -0.35 5.31 -31.15
CA ALA A 239 0.24 6.16 -32.18
C ALA A 239 1.77 6.03 -32.35
N ALA A 240 2.49 5.38 -31.43
CA ALA A 240 3.96 5.34 -31.42
C ALA A 240 4.55 3.97 -31.07
N SER A 241 5.86 3.81 -31.21
CA SER A 241 6.59 2.58 -30.85
C SER A 241 6.51 2.30 -29.34
N THR A 242 6.13 1.07 -29.01
CA THR A 242 5.64 0.65 -27.68
C THR A 242 6.73 0.64 -26.60
N ASP A 243 7.99 0.49 -26.97
CA ASP A 243 9.10 0.26 -26.02
C ASP A 243 9.50 1.52 -25.23
N SER A 244 9.57 2.69 -25.89
CA SER A 244 10.00 3.93 -25.22
C SER A 244 8.94 4.49 -24.27
N LEU A 245 7.67 4.34 -24.64
CA LEU A 245 6.52 4.75 -23.83
C LEU A 245 6.43 3.94 -22.52
N THR A 246 6.80 2.67 -22.56
CA THR A 246 6.69 1.79 -21.39
C THR A 246 7.68 2.16 -20.27
N VAL A 247 8.94 2.47 -20.62
CA VAL A 247 9.93 2.93 -19.64
C VAL A 247 9.51 4.28 -19.03
N GLY A 248 9.01 5.20 -19.84
CA GLY A 248 8.46 6.48 -19.36
C GLY A 248 7.31 6.29 -18.38
N LEU A 249 6.39 5.36 -18.65
CA LEU A 249 5.28 5.03 -17.76
C LEU A 249 5.76 4.45 -16.42
N LEU A 250 6.75 3.56 -16.43
CA LEU A 250 7.34 3.00 -15.21
C LEU A 250 7.99 4.07 -14.33
N VAL A 251 8.64 5.07 -14.94
CA VAL A 251 9.19 6.23 -14.23
C VAL A 251 8.08 7.03 -13.55
N VAL A 252 7.02 7.39 -14.30
CA VAL A 252 5.88 8.13 -13.76
C VAL A 252 5.19 7.35 -12.64
N GLN A 253 4.93 6.06 -12.86
CA GLN A 253 4.32 5.17 -11.88
C GLN A 253 5.16 5.07 -10.60
N SER A 254 6.48 5.01 -10.72
CA SER A 254 7.39 5.01 -9.57
C SER A 254 7.27 6.32 -8.77
N ILE A 255 7.29 7.47 -9.44
CA ILE A 255 7.10 8.78 -8.81
C ILE A 255 5.74 8.85 -8.08
N VAL A 256 4.66 8.49 -8.78
CA VAL A 256 3.31 8.48 -8.22
C VAL A 256 3.23 7.56 -6.99
N THR A 257 3.85 6.38 -7.04
CA THR A 257 3.88 5.42 -5.93
C THR A 257 4.59 5.99 -4.70
N LEU A 258 5.72 6.70 -4.88
CA LEU A 258 6.43 7.35 -3.78
C LEU A 258 5.61 8.49 -3.16
N PHE A 259 5.00 9.34 -3.98
CA PHE A 259 4.12 10.41 -3.51
C PHE A 259 2.89 9.86 -2.79
N TYR A 260 2.27 8.82 -3.35
CA TYR A 260 1.14 8.12 -2.74
C TYR A 260 1.52 7.60 -1.35
N THR A 261 2.68 6.93 -1.25
CA THR A 261 3.20 6.39 0.00
C THR A 261 3.46 7.51 1.02
N ALA A 262 4.14 8.58 0.61
CA ALA A 262 4.45 9.70 1.48
C ALA A 262 3.19 10.40 2.00
N THR A 263 2.22 10.69 1.14
CA THR A 263 0.97 11.36 1.51
C THR A 263 0.11 10.47 2.40
N THR A 264 0.05 9.16 2.14
CA THR A 264 -0.71 8.21 2.98
C THR A 264 -0.07 8.08 4.36
N ALA A 265 1.27 8.03 4.41
CA ALA A 265 2.05 8.00 5.64
C ALA A 265 1.82 9.25 6.51
N THR A 266 1.92 10.46 5.93
CA THR A 266 1.69 11.70 6.67
C THR A 266 0.21 11.87 7.05
N CYS A 267 -0.73 11.52 6.18
CA CYS A 267 -2.16 11.52 6.50
C CYS A 267 -2.45 10.64 7.72
N SER A 268 -1.86 9.45 7.79
CA SER A 268 -1.99 8.56 8.95
C SER A 268 -1.47 9.19 10.24
N VAL A 269 -0.37 9.96 10.20
CA VAL A 269 0.15 10.71 11.37
C VAL A 269 -0.84 11.78 11.84
N TRP A 270 -1.42 12.54 10.93
CA TRP A 270 -2.42 13.57 11.27
C TRP A 270 -3.71 12.96 11.85
N LEU A 271 -4.16 11.84 11.28
CA LEU A 271 -5.29 11.06 11.82
C LEU A 271 -4.98 10.51 13.21
N TYR A 272 -3.77 9.99 13.44
CA TYR A 272 -3.31 9.54 14.75
C TYR A 272 -3.25 10.67 15.79
N LYS A 273 -2.82 11.87 15.39
CA LYS A 273 -2.85 13.03 16.28
C LYS A 273 -4.27 13.37 16.71
N LYS A 274 -5.21 13.35 15.78
CA LYS A 274 -6.60 13.71 16.02
C LYS A 274 -7.37 12.64 16.82
N PHE A 275 -7.28 11.38 16.43
CA PHE A 275 -8.14 10.30 16.92
C PHE A 275 -7.45 9.31 17.88
N GLY A 276 -6.11 9.23 17.89
CA GLY A 276 -5.37 8.23 18.67
C GLY A 276 -5.23 8.56 20.16
N ALA A 277 -6.32 8.93 20.85
CA ALA A 277 -6.27 9.33 22.25
C ALA A 277 -5.95 8.14 23.17
N VAL A 278 -6.63 7.01 22.99
CA VAL A 278 -6.44 5.78 23.79
C VAL A 278 -5.10 5.13 23.43
N LEU A 279 -4.74 5.08 22.14
CA LEU A 279 -3.46 4.55 21.69
C LEU A 279 -2.26 5.31 22.27
N LYS A 280 -2.35 6.63 22.44
CA LYS A 280 -1.27 7.42 23.07
C LYS A 280 -1.15 7.16 24.57
N ALA A 281 -2.21 6.71 25.23
CA ALA A 281 -2.20 6.38 26.65
C ALA A 281 -1.55 5.02 26.94
N GLN A 282 -1.34 4.17 25.93
CA GLN A 282 -0.71 2.86 26.04
C GLN A 282 0.66 2.85 25.31
N PRO A 283 1.79 2.97 26.03
CA PRO A 283 3.13 2.95 25.43
C PRO A 283 3.55 1.58 24.87
#